data_AF-A0A131YFJ0-F1
#
_entry.id   AF-A0A131YFJ0-F1
#
_cell.length_a   1.000
_cell.length_b   1.000
_cell.length_c   1.000
_cell.angle_alpha   90.00
_cell.angle_beta   90.00
_cell.angle_gamma   90.00
#
_symmetry.space_group_name_H-M   'P 1'
#
loop_
_entity.id
_entity.type
_entity.pdbx_description
1 polymer ?
#
loop_
_entity_poly.entity_id
_entity_poly.type
_entity_poly.pdbx_seq_one_letter_code
_entity_poly.pdbx_strand_id
1 'polypeptide(L)'
;MTPTVRYPIFPQPPPRQPVSSTDDATPLYAAARRKLDDYFAPRVNATFEVYRFRQAKQLENESLDAFYARLRQLVKHCAFVDVDTEIKNQILLSTTATRLTPVCHAARP
;
A
#
# COMPACT_ATOMS: atom_id res chain seq x y z
N MET A 1 35.22 39.60 -13.04
CA MET A 1 35.87 38.35 -12.59
C MET A 1 34.78 37.39 -12.15
N THR A 2 34.36 36.48 -13.01
CA THR A 2 33.41 35.41 -12.66
C THR A 2 34.20 34.17 -12.26
N PRO A 3 33.95 33.56 -11.10
CA PRO A 3 34.67 32.35 -10.73
C PRO A 3 34.21 31.21 -11.65
N THR A 4 35.14 30.67 -12.43
CA THR A 4 34.93 29.43 -13.16
C THR A 4 34.95 28.29 -12.16
N VAL A 5 33.78 27.78 -11.80
CA VAL A 5 33.66 26.59 -10.94
C VAL A 5 34.08 25.38 -11.77
N ARG A 6 35.26 24.84 -11.47
CA ARG A 6 35.77 23.62 -12.10
C ARG A 6 35.14 22.42 -11.42
N TYR A 7 34.09 21.86 -12.03
CA TYR A 7 33.50 20.63 -11.54
C TYR A 7 34.49 19.46 -11.70
N PRO A 8 34.52 18.51 -10.74
CA PRO A 8 35.31 17.30 -10.88
C PRO A 8 34.77 16.46 -12.05
N ILE A 9 35.67 16.05 -12.94
CA ILE A 9 35.37 15.08 -13.98
C ILE A 9 35.13 13.74 -13.28
N PHE A 10 33.86 13.32 -13.19
CA PHE A 10 33.53 11.98 -12.75
C PHE A 10 34.00 10.99 -13.83
N PRO A 11 34.77 9.95 -13.48
CA PRO A 11 35.13 8.91 -14.43
C PRO A 11 33.84 8.25 -14.92
N GLN A 12 33.66 8.23 -16.24
CA GLN A 12 32.52 7.56 -16.88
C GLN A 12 32.54 6.08 -16.48
N PRO A 13 31.41 5.51 -16.01
CA PRO A 13 31.34 4.08 -15.77
C PRO A 13 31.61 3.35 -17.10
N PRO A 14 32.28 2.19 -17.06
CA PRO A 14 32.58 1.43 -18.27
C PRO A 14 31.29 1.15 -19.06
N PRO A 15 31.37 1.10 -20.40
CA PRO A 15 30.21 0.79 -21.22
C PRO A 15 29.62 -0.55 -20.77
N ARG A 16 28.30 -0.59 -20.52
CA ARG A 16 27.61 -1.82 -20.15
C ARG A 16 27.87 -2.84 -21.26
N GLN A 17 28.58 -3.91 -20.93
CA GLN A 17 28.76 -5.02 -21.87
C GLN A 17 27.38 -5.63 -22.18
N PRO A 18 27.13 -6.06 -23.42
CA PRO A 18 25.90 -6.77 -23.75
C PRO A 18 25.90 -8.07 -22.94
N VAL A 19 25.04 -8.13 -21.94
CA VAL A 19 24.77 -9.38 -21.21
C VAL A 19 24.16 -10.34 -22.22
N SER A 20 24.93 -11.34 -22.61
CA SER A 20 24.48 -12.44 -23.45
C SER A 20 23.22 -13.03 -22.84
N SER A 21 22.13 -13.00 -23.61
CA SER A 21 20.87 -13.67 -23.33
C SER A 21 21.08 -15.19 -23.32
N THR A 22 21.70 -15.72 -22.28
CA THR A 22 21.73 -17.15 -22.03
C THR A 22 20.56 -17.46 -21.12
N ASP A 23 19.45 -17.84 -21.74
CA ASP A 23 18.27 -18.43 -21.11
C ASP A 23 18.54 -19.86 -20.54
N ASP A 24 19.81 -20.25 -20.39
CA ASP A 24 20.22 -21.41 -19.63
C ASP A 24 20.38 -21.02 -18.16
N ALA A 25 19.24 -20.85 -17.50
CA ALA A 25 19.15 -20.64 -16.06
C ALA A 25 19.78 -21.84 -15.34
N THR A 26 21.08 -21.77 -15.08
CA THR A 26 21.75 -22.65 -14.14
C THR A 26 20.93 -22.64 -12.84
N PRO A 27 20.60 -23.78 -12.23
CA PRO A 27 19.72 -23.84 -11.06
C PRO A 27 20.19 -22.93 -9.91
N LEU A 28 21.49 -22.66 -9.84
CA LEU A 28 22.10 -21.70 -8.92
C LEU A 28 21.66 -20.24 -9.17
N TYR A 29 21.61 -19.80 -10.43
CA TYR A 29 21.17 -18.44 -10.77
C TYR A 29 19.69 -18.24 -10.42
N ALA A 30 18.83 -19.19 -10.77
CA ALA A 30 17.42 -19.14 -10.41
C ALA A 30 17.20 -19.15 -8.89
N ALA A 31 17.98 -19.95 -8.14
CA ALA A 31 17.94 -19.98 -6.69
C ALA A 31 18.42 -18.68 -6.05
N ALA A 32 19.51 -18.08 -6.55
CA ALA A 32 20.01 -16.80 -6.09
C ALA A 32 19.00 -15.68 -6.34
N ARG A 33 18.37 -15.65 -7.54
CA ARG A 33 17.33 -14.67 -7.87
C ARG A 33 16.13 -14.78 -6.93
N ARG A 34 15.62 -15.98 -6.69
CA ARG A 34 14.52 -16.21 -5.72
C ARG A 34 14.86 -15.71 -4.31
N LYS A 35 16.06 -15.98 -3.82
CA LYS A 35 16.50 -15.48 -2.50
C LYS A 35 16.52 -13.95 -2.43
N LEU A 36 16.94 -13.28 -3.52
CA LEU A 36 16.90 -11.83 -3.60
C LEU A 36 15.46 -11.34 -3.64
N ASP A 37 14.61 -11.95 -4.47
CA ASP A 37 13.19 -11.61 -4.58
C ASP A 37 12.48 -11.75 -3.22
N ASP A 38 12.71 -12.84 -2.50
CA ASP A 38 12.13 -13.10 -1.18
C ASP A 38 12.65 -12.11 -0.11
N TYR A 39 13.94 -11.77 -0.16
CA TYR A 39 14.55 -10.83 0.78
C TYR A 39 14.03 -9.40 0.59
N PHE A 40 13.86 -8.98 -0.67
CA PHE A 40 13.37 -7.66 -1.04
C PHE A 40 11.85 -7.60 -1.22
N ALA A 41 11.13 -8.70 -1.02
CA ALA A 41 9.68 -8.73 -1.10
C ALA A 41 9.06 -7.71 -0.13
N PRO A 42 8.11 -6.87 -0.58
CA PRO A 42 7.43 -5.93 0.30
C PRO A 42 6.76 -6.67 1.46
N ARG A 43 7.26 -6.46 2.68
CA ARG A 43 6.64 -7.03 3.88
C ARG A 43 5.43 -6.20 4.26
N VAL A 44 4.28 -6.51 3.63
CA VAL A 44 3.00 -5.90 4.00
C VAL A 44 2.65 -6.37 5.39
N ASN A 45 2.69 -5.45 6.36
CA ASN A 45 2.32 -5.76 7.73
C ASN A 45 0.79 -5.77 7.83
N ALA A 46 0.20 -6.96 7.78
CA ALA A 46 -1.25 -7.13 7.84
C ALA A 46 -1.86 -6.37 9.03
N THR A 47 -1.21 -6.38 10.20
CA THR A 47 -1.65 -5.65 11.39
C THR A 47 -1.75 -4.14 11.15
N PHE A 48 -0.79 -3.56 10.42
CA PHE A 48 -0.81 -2.13 10.09
C PHE A 48 -1.92 -1.81 9.09
N GLU A 49 -2.15 -2.68 8.11
CA GLU A 49 -3.23 -2.50 7.13
C GLU A 49 -4.60 -2.60 7.80
N VAL A 50 -4.78 -3.55 8.74
CA VAL A 50 -5.96 -3.62 9.61
C VAL A 50 -6.13 -2.30 10.36
N TYR A 51 -5.09 -1.79 11.00
CA TYR A 51 -5.15 -0.51 11.70
C TYR A 51 -5.59 0.64 10.78
N ARG A 52 -5.02 0.72 9.57
CA ARG A 52 -5.38 1.73 8.56
C ARG A 52 -6.85 1.58 8.12
N PHE A 53 -7.32 0.35 7.94
CA PHE A 53 -8.72 0.06 7.63
C PHE A 53 -9.65 0.52 8.76
N ARG A 54 -9.30 0.25 10.03
CA ARG A 54 -10.09 0.66 11.20
C ARG A 54 -10.15 2.16 11.41
N GLN A 55 -9.09 2.89 11.03
CA GLN A 55 -9.08 4.35 11.07
C GLN A 55 -9.93 5.00 9.97
N ALA A 56 -10.29 4.27 8.91
CA ALA A 56 -11.01 4.85 7.79
C ALA A 56 -12.41 5.28 8.20
N LYS A 57 -12.69 6.57 8.08
CA LYS A 57 -14.00 7.19 8.30
C LYS A 57 -14.53 7.78 6.99
N GLN A 58 -15.85 7.91 6.91
CA GLN A 58 -16.48 8.65 5.82
C GLN A 58 -16.07 10.12 5.92
N LEU A 59 -15.67 10.71 4.80
CA LEU A 59 -15.31 12.13 4.73
C LEU A 59 -16.59 12.98 4.60
N GLU A 60 -16.54 14.23 5.07
CA GLU A 60 -17.71 15.13 5.15
C GLU A 60 -18.41 15.37 3.80
N ASN A 61 -17.69 15.26 2.69
CA ASN A 61 -18.20 15.50 1.33
C ASN A 61 -18.19 14.23 0.45
N GLU A 62 -18.05 13.05 1.05
CA GLU A 62 -17.96 11.81 0.31
C GLU A 62 -19.28 11.02 0.35
N SER A 63 -19.68 10.50 -0.81
CA SER A 63 -20.83 9.59 -0.91
C SER A 63 -20.55 8.25 -0.24
N LEU A 64 -21.60 7.55 0.20
CA LEU A 64 -21.46 6.22 0.79
C LEU A 64 -20.82 5.21 -0.17
N ASP A 65 -21.14 5.28 -1.46
CA ASP A 65 -20.57 4.40 -2.48
C ASP A 65 -19.06 4.61 -2.65
N ALA A 66 -18.61 5.87 -2.61
CA ALA A 66 -17.19 6.20 -2.66
C ALA A 66 -16.46 5.72 -1.39
N PHE A 67 -17.08 5.87 -0.22
CA PHE A 67 -16.54 5.34 1.03
C PHE A 67 -16.42 3.81 0.98
N TYR A 68 -17.45 3.11 0.54
CA TYR A 68 -17.45 1.65 0.35
C TYR A 68 -16.38 1.19 -0.64
N ALA A 69 -16.24 1.88 -1.77
CA ALA A 69 -15.18 1.60 -2.74
C ALA A 69 -13.79 1.75 -2.12
N ARG A 70 -13.58 2.75 -1.25
CA ARG A 70 -12.32 2.92 -0.49
C ARG A 70 -12.07 1.77 0.47
N LEU A 71 -13.08 1.36 1.24
CA LEU A 71 -12.98 0.23 2.16
C LEU A 71 -12.61 -1.07 1.43
N ARG A 72 -13.21 -1.31 0.25
CA ARG A 72 -12.86 -2.43 -0.64
C ARG A 72 -11.41 -2.42 -1.11
N GLN A 73 -10.78 -1.26 -1.26
CA GLN A 73 -9.35 -1.19 -1.61
C GLN A 73 -8.47 -1.49 -0.40
N LEU A 74 -8.81 -0.93 0.77
CA LEU A 74 -8.04 -1.11 2.00
C LEU A 74 -8.05 -2.58 2.48
N VAL A 75 -9.18 -3.26 2.35
CA VAL A 75 -9.37 -4.62 2.86
C VAL A 75 -8.48 -5.67 2.18
N LYS A 76 -8.01 -5.40 0.95
CA LYS A 76 -7.17 -6.31 0.15
C LYS A 76 -5.85 -6.66 0.84
N HIS A 77 -5.37 -5.77 1.70
CA HIS A 77 -4.09 -5.92 2.39
C HIS A 77 -4.24 -6.35 3.86
N CYS A 78 -5.48 -6.49 4.35
CA CYS A 78 -5.77 -6.76 5.76
C CYS A 78 -5.80 -8.26 6.12
N ALA A 79 -5.75 -9.16 5.14
CA ALA A 79 -5.78 -10.62 5.32
C ALA A 79 -6.95 -11.12 6.22
N PHE A 80 -8.14 -10.53 6.09
CA PHE A 80 -9.32 -10.95 6.86
C PHE A 80 -9.91 -12.27 6.35
N VAL A 81 -10.51 -13.04 7.28
CA VAL A 81 -11.24 -14.28 6.96
C VAL A 81 -12.56 -13.98 6.26
N ASP A 82 -13.32 -12.99 6.78
CA ASP A 82 -14.56 -12.53 6.17
C ASP A 82 -14.50 -11.02 5.90
N VAL A 83 -14.21 -10.69 4.65
CA VAL A 83 -14.07 -9.32 4.16
C VAL A 83 -15.39 -8.57 4.17
N ASP A 84 -16.51 -9.23 3.83
CA ASP A 84 -17.79 -8.57 3.66
C ASP A 84 -18.41 -8.19 5.00
N THR A 85 -18.29 -9.06 6.01
CA THR A 85 -18.69 -8.73 7.38
C THR A 85 -17.87 -7.57 7.92
N GLU A 86 -16.58 -7.53 7.62
CA GLU A 86 -15.70 -6.49 8.12
C GLU A 86 -15.99 -5.12 7.51
N ILE A 87 -16.29 -5.07 6.21
CA ILE A 87 -16.73 -3.84 5.54
C ILE A 87 -18.07 -3.34 6.12
N LYS A 88 -19.03 -4.25 6.36
CA LYS A 88 -20.32 -3.87 6.97
C LYS A 88 -20.13 -3.27 8.37
N ASN A 89 -19.28 -3.89 9.19
CA ASN A 89 -18.96 -3.40 10.52
C ASN A 89 -18.30 -2.02 10.46
N GLN A 90 -17.34 -1.82 9.55
CA GLN A 90 -16.67 -0.53 9.41
C GLN A 90 -17.63 0.57 8.94
N ILE A 91 -18.54 0.26 8.02
CA ILE A 91 -19.61 1.17 7.59
C ILE A 91 -20.48 1.52 8.80
N LEU A 92 -20.95 0.55 9.58
CA LEU A 92 -21.79 0.81 10.74
C LEU A 92 -21.10 1.74 11.78
N LEU A 93 -19.80 1.55 12.01
CA LEU A 93 -19.05 2.29 13.03
C LEU A 93 -18.60 3.69 12.60
N SER A 94 -18.38 3.90 11.30
CA SER A 94 -17.56 5.02 10.80
C SER A 94 -18.26 5.89 9.77
N THR A 95 -19.54 5.60 9.51
CA THR A 95 -20.42 6.35 8.62
C THR A 95 -21.05 7.52 9.34
N THR A 96 -21.08 8.67 8.67
CA THR A 96 -21.74 9.89 9.17
C THR A 96 -23.23 9.95 8.81
N ALA A 97 -23.67 9.08 7.90
CA ALA A 97 -25.07 9.00 7.49
C ALA A 97 -25.98 8.52 8.63
N THR A 98 -26.69 9.48 9.20
CA THR A 98 -27.66 9.34 10.31
C THR A 98 -28.77 8.32 10.05
N ARG A 99 -29.02 7.95 8.79
CA ARG A 99 -30.04 6.95 8.41
C ARG A 99 -29.60 5.51 8.71
N LEU A 100 -28.30 5.26 8.82
CA LEU A 100 -27.73 3.92 8.97
C LEU A 100 -27.28 3.63 10.41
N THR A 101 -27.16 4.67 11.24
CA THR A 101 -26.83 4.56 12.66
C THR A 101 -28.04 4.99 13.49
N PRO A 102 -28.58 4.15 14.39
CA PRO A 102 -29.56 4.64 15.36
C PRO A 102 -28.85 5.70 16.20
N VAL A 103 -29.33 6.94 16.07
CA VAL A 103 -28.78 8.06 16.83
C VAL A 103 -29.10 7.82 18.28
N CYS A 104 -28.18 7.22 19.03
CA CYS A 104 -28.07 7.53 20.45
C CYS A 104 -27.66 9.00 20.51
N HIS A 105 -28.67 9.88 20.49
CA HIS A 105 -28.50 11.30 20.76
C HIS A 105 -28.21 11.40 22.27
N ALA A 106 -27.04 10.91 22.68
CA ALA A 106 -26.51 11.18 24.00
C ALA A 106 -26.25 12.69 24.02
N ALA A 107 -27.12 13.36 24.78
CA ALA A 107 -27.02 14.72 25.23
C ALA A 107 -25.56 15.21 25.28
N ARG A 108 -25.27 16.24 24.50
CA ARG A 108 -24.09 17.06 24.71
C ARG A 108 -24.53 18.23 25.61
N PRO A 109 -23.92 18.42 26.79
CA PRO A 109 -24.20 19.58 27.65
C PRO A 109 -23.72 20.87 26.99
#